data_AF-A0A7J6X2D3-F1
#
_entry.id   AF-A0A7J6X2D3-F1
#
_cell.length_a   1.000
_cell.length_b   1.000
_cell.length_c   1.000
_cell.angle_alpha   90.00
_cell.angle_beta   90.00
_cell.angle_gamma   90.00
#
_symmetry.space_group_name_H-M   'P 1'
#
loop_
_entity.id
_entity.type
_entity.pdbx_description
1 polymer ?
#
loop_
_entity_poly.entity_id
_entity_poly.type
_entity_poly.pdbx_seq_one_letter_code
_entity_poly.pdbx_strand_id
1 'polypeptide(L)'
;MLGILSIEDDIDAILMSIQKEEVKNKEVIVEENATGPSPRSNCSMTINPLKVTELIFYGGEFYNGNKTFVFGDLYRYDVHKQDWIC
;
A
#
# COMPACT_ATOMS: atom_id res chain seq x y z
N MET A 1 -39.69 -27.07 13.54
CA MET A 1 -38.51 -26.49 14.21
C MET A 1 -37.84 -25.58 13.19
N LEU A 2 -38.23 -24.31 13.14
CA LEU A 2 -37.51 -23.32 12.35
C LEU A 2 -36.22 -23.07 13.11
N GLY A 3 -35.17 -23.77 12.68
CA GLY A 3 -33.82 -23.55 13.18
C GLY A 3 -33.46 -22.12 12.84
N ILE A 4 -33.47 -21.27 13.87
CA ILE A 4 -32.82 -19.97 13.82
C ILE A 4 -31.36 -20.33 13.53
N LEU A 5 -30.87 -20.11 12.30
CA LEU A 5 -29.44 -20.11 12.05
C LEU A 5 -28.86 -19.16 13.10
N SER A 6 -28.01 -19.68 13.98
CA SER A 6 -27.44 -18.90 15.07
C SER A 6 -26.68 -17.75 14.44
N ILE A 7 -26.99 -16.53 14.87
CA ILE A 7 -26.30 -15.30 14.44
C ILE A 7 -24.77 -15.43 14.61
N GLU A 8 -24.31 -16.33 15.48
CA GLU A 8 -22.90 -16.71 15.66
C GLU A 8 -22.27 -17.39 14.42
N ASP A 9 -22.98 -18.29 13.72
CA ASP A 9 -22.47 -18.95 12.51
C ASP A 9 -22.28 -17.95 11.35
N ASP A 10 -23.14 -16.92 11.27
CA ASP A 10 -23.02 -15.84 10.30
C ASP A 10 -21.84 -14.91 10.62
N ILE A 11 -21.58 -14.62 11.89
CA ILE A 11 -20.44 -13.79 12.32
C ILE A 11 -19.12 -14.49 12.00
N ASP A 12 -19.00 -15.79 12.27
CA ASP A 12 -17.78 -16.55 11.97
C ASP A 12 -17.50 -16.61 10.46
N ALA A 13 -18.54 -16.80 9.64
CA ALA A 13 -18.40 -16.75 8.18
C ALA A 13 -17.97 -15.37 7.65
N ILE A 14 -18.48 -14.29 8.25
CA ILE A 14 -18.08 -12.91 7.93
C ILE A 14 -16.64 -12.65 8.36
N LEU A 15 -16.23 -13.10 9.56
CA LEU A 15 -14.85 -12.96 10.03
C LEU A 15 -13.86 -13.73 9.16
N MET A 16 -14.20 -14.95 8.73
CA MET A 16 -13.36 -15.74 7.82
C MET A 16 -13.21 -15.07 6.45
N SER A 17 -14.27 -14.48 5.92
CA SER A 17 -14.20 -13.76 4.65
C SER A 17 -13.36 -12.48 4.76
N ILE A 18 -13.50 -11.71 5.83
CA ILE A 18 -12.65 -10.53 6.12
C ILE A 18 -11.18 -10.94 6.24
N GLN A 19 -10.87 -11.97 7.03
CA GLN A 19 -9.48 -12.45 7.19
C GLN A 19 -8.88 -12.91 5.85
N LYS A 20 -9.66 -13.61 5.03
CA LYS A 20 -9.21 -14.09 3.72
C LYS A 20 -8.92 -12.92 2.76
N GLU A 21 -9.74 -11.88 2.79
CA GLU A 21 -9.51 -10.65 2.01
C GLU A 21 -8.29 -9.87 2.53
N GLU A 22 -8.10 -9.79 3.85
CA GLU A 22 -6.92 -9.16 4.44
C GLU A 22 -5.61 -9.88 4.12
N VAL A 23 -5.60 -11.22 4.13
CA VAL A 23 -4.42 -12.01 3.77
C VAL A 23 -4.07 -11.81 2.30
N LYS A 24 -5.08 -11.74 1.42
CA LYS A 24 -4.87 -11.46 -0.01
C LYS A 24 -4.29 -10.06 -0.25
N ASN A 25 -4.58 -9.10 0.61
CA ASN A 25 -4.10 -7.71 0.52
C ASN A 25 -2.78 -7.43 1.28
N LYS A 26 -2.15 -8.43 1.90
CA LYS A 26 -0.96 -8.26 2.76
C LYS A 26 0.36 -8.72 2.13
N GLU A 27 0.37 -9.16 0.87
CA GLU A 27 1.64 -9.45 0.20
C GLU A 27 2.37 -8.13 -0.11
N VAL A 28 3.37 -7.81 0.71
CA VAL A 28 4.32 -6.73 0.44
C VAL A 28 5.31 -7.25 -0.60
N ILE A 29 5.09 -6.85 -1.84
CA ILE A 29 6.01 -7.11 -2.95
C ILE A 29 7.06 -6.01 -2.95
N VAL A 30 8.33 -6.37 -2.93
CA VAL A 30 9.45 -5.42 -2.97
C VAL A 30 10.14 -5.50 -4.33
N GLU A 31 10.21 -4.37 -5.03
CA GLU A 31 10.93 -4.23 -6.30
C GLU A 31 12.26 -3.49 -6.07
N GLU A 32 13.36 -4.24 -6.05
CA GLU A 32 14.71 -3.74 -5.69
C GLU A 32 15.33 -2.76 -6.71
N ASN A 33 14.84 -2.68 -7.95
CA ASN A 33 15.36 -1.79 -9.00
C ASN A 33 14.24 -1.03 -9.71
N ALA A 34 13.37 -0.41 -8.91
CA ALA A 34 12.26 0.35 -9.45
C ALA A 34 12.76 1.53 -10.30
N THR A 35 11.96 1.92 -11.29
CA THR A 35 12.24 3.11 -12.12
C THR A 35 11.97 4.44 -11.40
N GLY A 36 11.39 4.38 -10.19
CA GLY A 36 10.97 5.51 -9.39
C GLY A 36 9.46 5.82 -9.51
N PRO A 37 8.94 6.74 -8.67
CA PRO A 37 7.52 7.04 -8.68
C PRO A 37 7.08 7.76 -9.96
N SER A 38 5.92 7.38 -10.48
CA SER A 38 5.25 8.12 -11.56
C SER A 38 4.90 9.56 -11.14
N PRO A 39 4.73 10.50 -12.08
CA PRO A 39 4.34 11.88 -11.77
C PRO A 39 3.06 11.93 -10.94
N ARG A 40 3.14 12.60 -9.78
CA ARG A 40 2.04 12.70 -8.81
C ARG A 40 2.21 13.91 -7.90
N SER A 41 1.10 14.34 -7.30
CA SER A 41 0.96 15.43 -6.35
C SER A 41 0.48 14.90 -4.99
N ASN A 42 0.48 15.73 -3.95
CA ASN A 42 -0.02 15.36 -2.62
C ASN A 42 0.61 14.11 -1.99
N CYS A 43 1.84 13.78 -2.41
CA CYS A 43 2.67 12.74 -1.81
C CYS A 43 3.42 13.28 -0.59
N SER A 44 3.92 12.38 0.25
CA SER A 44 4.84 12.70 1.35
C SER A 44 6.26 12.27 1.01
N MET A 45 7.24 13.11 1.31
CA MET A 45 8.67 12.80 1.19
C MET A 45 9.35 13.15 2.52
N THR A 46 10.05 12.20 3.12
CA THR A 46 10.78 12.42 4.39
C THR A 46 12.13 11.72 4.38
N ILE A 47 13.09 12.23 5.15
CA ILE A 47 14.34 11.54 5.41
C ILE A 47 14.08 10.37 6.36
N ASN A 48 14.70 9.22 6.12
CA ASN A 48 14.67 8.09 7.04
C ASN A 48 15.59 8.40 8.25
N PRO A 49 15.06 8.47 9.50
CA PRO A 49 15.86 8.79 10.67
C PRO A 49 16.88 7.69 11.04
N LEU A 50 16.68 6.46 10.57
CA LEU A 50 17.58 5.33 10.81
C LEU A 50 18.63 5.16 9.71
N LYS A 51 18.43 5.80 8.54
CA LYS A 51 19.33 5.72 7.39
C LYS A 51 19.34 7.06 6.66
N VAL A 52 20.27 7.94 7.04
CA VAL A 52 20.35 9.33 6.56
C VAL A 52 20.47 9.48 5.04
N THR A 53 20.93 8.44 4.35
CA THR A 53 21.07 8.41 2.88
C THR A 53 19.77 8.03 2.17
N GLU A 54 18.72 7.68 2.91
CA GLU A 54 17.47 7.17 2.36
C GLU A 54 16.35 8.19 2.53
N LEU A 55 15.68 8.50 1.42
CA LEU A 55 14.42 9.22 1.42
C LEU A 55 13.27 8.22 1.30
N ILE A 56 12.23 8.42 2.10
CA ILE A 56 10.98 7.67 2.03
C ILE A 56 9.97 8.54 1.30
N PHE A 57 9.41 8.00 0.22
CA PHE A 57 8.38 8.63 -0.59
C PHE A 57 7.12 7.78 -0.57
N TYR A 58 5.99 8.35 -0.16
CA TYR A 58 4.76 7.59 0.00
C TYR A 58 3.58 8.24 -0.72
N GLY A 59 2.86 7.40 -1.46
CA GLY A 59 1.54 7.67 -2.01
C GLY A 59 1.48 8.85 -2.98
N GLY A 60 0.42 9.65 -2.85
CA GLY A 60 0.10 10.78 -3.72
C GLY A 60 -1.00 10.46 -4.74
N GLU A 61 -1.29 11.43 -5.60
CA GLU A 61 -2.32 11.32 -6.62
C GLU A 61 -1.97 12.05 -7.92
N PHE A 62 -2.53 11.58 -9.02
CA PHE A 62 -2.40 12.19 -10.34
C PHE A 62 -3.78 12.36 -10.97
N TYR A 63 -4.13 13.58 -11.34
CA TYR A 63 -5.34 13.88 -12.11
C TYR A 63 -4.99 14.17 -13.56
N ASN A 64 -5.54 13.39 -14.48
CA ASN A 64 -5.25 13.52 -15.91
C ASN A 64 -6.24 14.41 -16.68
N GLY A 65 -7.13 15.13 -15.98
CA GLY A 65 -8.21 15.91 -16.60
C GLY A 65 -9.55 15.18 -16.72
N ASN A 66 -9.61 13.87 -16.39
CA ASN A 66 -10.85 13.09 -16.38
C ASN A 66 -10.97 12.22 -15.12
N LYS A 67 -9.89 11.52 -14.76
CA LYS A 67 -9.85 10.60 -13.61
C LYS A 67 -8.67 10.93 -12.69
N THR A 68 -8.90 10.77 -11.39
CA THR A 68 -7.84 10.78 -10.37
C THR A 68 -7.34 9.35 -10.13
N PHE A 69 -6.02 9.19 -10.17
CA PHE A 69 -5.32 7.97 -9.78
C PHE A 69 -4.69 8.23 -8.41
N VAL A 70 -4.99 7.38 -7.44
CA VAL A 70 -4.44 7.47 -6.08
C VAL A 70 -3.46 6.33 -5.89
N PHE A 71 -2.29 6.64 -5.36
CA PHE A 71 -1.19 5.70 -5.18
C PHE A 71 -1.02 5.37 -3.69
N GLY A 72 -0.83 4.09 -3.38
CA GLY A 72 -0.58 3.57 -2.03
C GLY A 72 0.75 2.83 -1.90
N ASP A 73 1.64 3.00 -2.88
CA ASP A 73 2.99 2.45 -2.93
C ASP A 73 3.96 3.27 -2.08
N LEU A 74 5.03 2.62 -1.61
CA LEU A 74 6.08 3.22 -0.78
C LEU A 74 7.42 3.03 -1.48
N TYR A 75 8.05 4.13 -1.86
CA TYR A 75 9.39 4.10 -2.42
C TYR A 75 10.43 4.49 -1.39
N ARG A 76 11.62 3.89 -1.52
CA ARG A 76 12.85 4.27 -0.84
C ARG A 76 13.87 4.68 -1.90
N TYR A 77 14.44 5.88 -1.75
CA TYR A 77 15.49 6.39 -2.61
C TYR A 77 16.80 6.48 -1.86
N ASP A 78 17.88 5.87 -2.34
CA ASP A 78 19.21 6.07 -1.77
C ASP A 78 19.93 7.20 -2.52
N VAL A 79 20.22 8.30 -1.83
CA VAL A 79 20.83 9.50 -2.46
C VAL A 79 22.27 9.28 -2.91
N HIS A 80 22.97 8.28 -2.37
CA HIS A 80 24.35 7.99 -2.77
C HIS A 80 24.41 7.06 -3.98
N LYS A 81 23.55 6.04 -4.01
CA LYS A 81 23.47 5.11 -5.15
C LYS A 81 22.63 5.64 -6.30
N GLN A 82 21.76 6.61 -5.99
CA GLN A 82 20.78 7.18 -6.91
C GLN A 82 19.80 6.14 -7.47
N ASP A 83 19.41 5.16 -6.66
CA ASP A 83 18.51 4.06 -7.00
C ASP A 83 17.19 4.11 -6.20
N TRP A 84 16.16 3.46 -6.74
CA TRP A 84 14.83 3.36 -6.14
C TRP A 84 14.48 1.91 -5.83
N ILE A 85 13.86 1.71 -4.67
CA ILE A 85 13.17 0.48 -4.28
C ILE A 85 11.70 0.83 -4.05
N CYS A 86 10.77 -0.01 -4.51
CA CYS A 86 9.32 0.14 -4.27
C CYS A 86 8.77 -1.04 -3.46
#